data_AF-A0A7Y9EME5-F1
#
_entry.id   AF-A0A7Y9EME5-F1
#
_cell.length_a   1.000
_cell.length_b   1.000
_cell.length_c   1.000
_cell.angle_alpha   90.00
_cell.angle_beta   90.00
_cell.angle_gamma   90.00
#
_symmetry.space_group_name_H-M   'P 1'
#
loop_
_entity.id
_entity.type
_entity.pdbx_description
1 polymer ?
#
loop_
_entity_poly.entity_id
_entity_poly.type
_entity_poly.pdbx_seq_one_letter_code
_entity_poly.pdbx_strand_id
1 'polypeptide(L)'
;MTLVYLRKGETYAELGAGFAVSTTTAWRYINETVDVLAAHAPKLGAALAKAVKDGLPYLLLDGTLVSIDRVAADRPYYSGKHRRHGMNLQVIAAPDGSLLWVSGPLRGSVHDLAAARIWGVVRALAATGLPVLADKAYQGAGPHILTPYKGRDKPEPQKDANRAHARLRGPGERANAQLKSWRILRKLRCCPHRAGRLAKAIHTLQLRETASR
;
A
#
# COMPACT_ATOMS: atom_id res chain seq x y z
N MET A 1 20.53 -11.98 -2.45
CA MET A 1 19.51 -12.70 -1.65
C MET A 1 18.25 -11.87 -1.34
N THR A 2 18.31 -10.76 -0.60
CA THR A 2 17.09 -10.00 -0.19
C THR A 2 16.22 -9.51 -1.36
N LEU A 3 16.83 -9.00 -2.44
CA LEU A 3 16.07 -8.62 -3.65
C LEU A 3 15.33 -9.81 -4.27
N VAL A 4 15.96 -11.00 -4.29
CA VAL A 4 15.34 -12.24 -4.78
C VAL A 4 14.16 -12.62 -3.89
N TYR A 5 14.33 -12.57 -2.56
CA TYR A 5 13.26 -12.80 -1.60
C TYR A 5 12.06 -11.88 -1.85
N LEU A 6 12.28 -10.56 -1.98
CA LEU A 6 11.21 -9.59 -2.19
C LEU A 6 10.54 -9.75 -3.57
N ARG A 7 11.34 -9.89 -4.64
CA ARG A 7 10.82 -9.99 -6.01
C ARG A 7 10.09 -11.30 -6.26
N LYS A 8 10.62 -12.42 -5.76
CA LYS A 8 10.15 -13.78 -6.10
C LYS A 8 9.34 -14.47 -5.00
N GLY A 9 9.53 -14.10 -3.74
CA GLY A 9 8.84 -14.74 -2.61
C GLY A 9 9.29 -16.16 -2.32
N GLU A 10 10.55 -16.48 -2.64
CA GLU A 10 11.22 -17.75 -2.33
C GLU A 10 11.37 -17.94 -0.81
N THR A 11 11.40 -19.19 -0.37
CA THR A 11 11.58 -19.56 1.03
C THR A 11 13.03 -19.33 1.48
N TYR A 12 13.24 -19.24 2.80
CA TYR A 12 14.60 -19.12 3.35
C TYR A 12 15.49 -20.33 3.04
N ALA A 13 14.90 -21.52 2.91
CA ALA A 13 15.62 -22.74 2.56
C ALA A 13 16.10 -22.72 1.10
N GLU A 14 15.21 -22.36 0.16
CA GLU A 14 15.57 -22.21 -1.26
C GLU A 14 16.65 -21.14 -1.45
N LEU A 15 16.53 -20.01 -0.75
CA LEU A 15 17.53 -18.94 -0.79
C LEU A 15 18.84 -19.37 -0.14
N GLY A 16 18.80 -20.11 0.97
CA GLY A 16 20.02 -20.66 1.59
C GLY A 16 20.78 -21.57 0.63
N ALA A 17 20.08 -22.52 0.02
CA ALA A 17 20.66 -23.41 -0.98
C ALA A 17 21.22 -22.65 -2.19
N GLY A 18 20.46 -21.70 -2.76
CA GLY A 18 20.87 -20.95 -3.96
C GLY A 18 22.03 -19.98 -3.73
N PHE A 19 22.25 -19.52 -2.50
CA PHE A 19 23.36 -18.61 -2.15
C PHE A 19 24.47 -19.31 -1.34
N ALA A 20 24.43 -20.64 -1.20
CA ALA A 20 25.39 -21.44 -0.44
C ALA A 20 25.59 -20.98 1.02
N VAL A 21 24.49 -20.64 1.70
CA VAL A 21 24.46 -20.26 3.13
C VAL A 21 23.40 -21.05 3.89
N SER A 22 23.54 -21.13 5.22
CA SER A 22 22.51 -21.79 6.03
C SER A 22 21.18 -21.03 5.99
N THR A 23 20.06 -21.74 6.15
CA THR A 23 18.71 -21.15 6.24
C THR A 23 18.63 -20.07 7.31
N THR A 24 19.30 -20.27 8.45
CA THR A 24 19.39 -19.28 9.55
C THR A 24 20.12 -18.01 9.12
N THR A 25 21.22 -18.15 8.37
CA THR A 25 21.96 -17.01 7.82
C THR A 25 21.13 -16.27 6.79
N ALA A 26 20.44 -16.99 5.90
CA ALA A 26 19.52 -16.41 4.93
C ALA A 26 18.41 -15.61 5.62
N TRP A 27 17.76 -16.21 6.62
CA TRP A 27 16.76 -15.55 7.44
C TRP A 27 17.31 -14.27 8.07
N ARG A 28 18.45 -14.33 8.78
CA ARG A 28 19.03 -13.17 9.48
C ARG A 28 19.29 -12.01 8.51
N TYR A 29 20.04 -12.25 7.44
CA TYR A 29 20.40 -11.21 6.48
C TYR A 29 19.19 -10.60 5.77
N ILE A 30 18.19 -11.40 5.41
CA ILE A 30 16.97 -10.88 4.80
C ILE A 30 16.21 -9.99 5.78
N ASN A 31 16.06 -10.41 7.04
CA ASN A 31 15.37 -9.64 8.07
C ASN A 31 16.07 -8.30 8.32
N GLU A 32 17.38 -8.32 8.58
CA GLU A 32 18.18 -7.11 8.83
C GLU A 32 18.13 -6.15 7.64
N THR A 33 18.30 -6.66 6.42
CA THR A 33 18.22 -5.83 5.21
C THR A 33 16.83 -5.21 5.04
N VAL A 34 15.77 -5.97 5.27
CA VAL A 34 14.38 -5.46 5.18
C VAL A 34 14.15 -4.37 6.23
N ASP A 35 14.62 -4.54 7.45
CA ASP A 35 14.44 -3.55 8.51
C ASP A 35 15.20 -2.26 8.20
N VAL A 36 16.44 -2.35 7.69
CA VAL A 36 17.21 -1.19 7.21
C VAL A 36 16.48 -0.49 6.06
N LEU A 37 16.04 -1.22 5.04
CA LEU A 37 15.32 -0.62 3.90
C LEU A 37 14.01 0.01 4.33
N ALA A 38 13.25 -0.63 5.22
CA ALA A 38 11.98 -0.12 5.72
C ALA A 38 12.15 1.16 6.55
N ALA A 39 13.26 1.29 7.28
CA ALA A 39 13.58 2.50 8.05
C ALA A 39 13.84 3.72 7.15
N HIS A 40 14.30 3.50 5.91
CA HIS A 40 14.54 4.54 4.91
C HIS A 40 13.29 4.93 4.11
N ALA A 41 12.17 4.22 4.28
CA ALA A 41 10.94 4.57 3.58
C ALA A 41 10.42 5.94 4.05
N PRO A 42 9.92 6.80 3.14
CA PRO A 42 9.34 8.08 3.51
C PRO A 42 8.30 7.97 4.64
N LYS A 43 8.44 8.84 5.63
CA LYS A 43 7.39 9.05 6.64
C LYS A 43 6.25 9.83 6.00
N LEU A 44 5.03 9.62 6.49
CA LEU A 44 3.80 10.23 5.94
C LEU A 44 3.95 11.76 5.76
N GLY A 45 4.37 12.47 6.81
CA GLY A 45 4.55 13.92 6.74
C GLY A 45 5.59 14.36 5.71
N ALA A 46 6.71 13.64 5.60
CA ALA A 46 7.76 13.96 4.62
C ALA A 46 7.30 13.72 3.18
N ALA A 47 6.57 12.61 2.95
CA ALA A 47 5.99 12.30 1.64
C ALA A 47 4.98 13.38 1.19
N LEU A 48 4.10 13.80 2.11
CA LEU A 48 3.10 14.84 1.84
C LEU A 48 3.74 16.23 1.66
N ALA A 49 4.71 16.59 2.49
CA ALA A 49 5.44 17.85 2.34
C ALA A 49 6.16 17.93 0.98
N LYS A 50 6.78 16.81 0.55
CA LYS A 50 7.38 16.72 -0.78
C LYS A 50 6.33 16.86 -1.88
N ALA A 51 5.18 16.19 -1.78
CA ALA A 51 4.10 16.32 -2.77
C ALA A 51 3.61 17.76 -2.94
N VAL A 52 3.46 18.50 -1.83
CA VAL A 52 3.10 19.93 -1.86
C VAL A 52 4.22 20.75 -2.50
N LYS A 53 5.48 20.52 -2.09
CA LYS A 53 6.64 21.21 -2.65
C LYS A 53 6.79 20.99 -4.15
N ASP A 54 6.53 19.78 -4.62
CA ASP A 54 6.59 19.41 -6.03
C ASP A 54 5.36 19.91 -6.83
N GLY A 55 4.40 20.58 -6.17
CA GLY A 55 3.24 21.17 -6.82
C GLY A 55 2.25 20.15 -7.38
N LEU A 56 2.13 18.97 -6.75
CA LEU A 56 1.21 17.94 -7.24
C LEU A 56 -0.25 18.44 -7.19
N PRO A 57 -1.03 18.29 -8.26
CA PRO A 57 -2.38 18.87 -8.35
C PRO A 57 -3.41 18.14 -7.47
N TYR A 58 -3.19 16.87 -7.19
CA TYR A 58 -4.03 16.04 -6.32
C TYR A 58 -3.25 14.81 -5.84
N LEU A 59 -3.80 14.11 -4.86
CA LEU A 59 -3.27 12.85 -4.35
C LEU A 59 -4.26 11.72 -4.53
N LEU A 60 -3.76 10.49 -4.56
CA LEU A 60 -4.57 9.28 -4.62
C LEU A 60 -4.43 8.52 -3.31
N LEU A 61 -5.56 8.24 -2.65
CA LEU A 61 -5.61 7.40 -1.44
C LEU A 61 -6.26 6.07 -1.79
N ASP A 62 -5.59 4.97 -1.48
CA ASP A 62 -6.14 3.64 -1.72
C ASP A 62 -5.76 2.63 -0.64
N GLY A 63 -6.61 1.62 -0.50
CA GLY A 63 -6.43 0.50 0.42
C GLY A 63 -6.03 -0.74 -0.37
N THR A 64 -5.09 -1.52 0.15
CA THR A 64 -4.65 -2.75 -0.50
C THR A 64 -4.52 -3.89 0.49
N LEU A 65 -5.12 -5.03 0.14
CA LEU A 65 -5.03 -6.24 0.93
C LEU A 65 -3.86 -7.11 0.46
N VAL A 66 -2.94 -7.39 1.37
CA VAL A 66 -1.88 -8.39 1.21
C VAL A 66 -2.39 -9.72 1.75
N SER A 67 -2.56 -10.73 0.90
CA SER A 67 -3.11 -12.02 1.32
C SER A 67 -2.16 -12.72 2.30
N ILE A 68 -2.71 -13.43 3.27
CA ILE A 68 -1.94 -14.27 4.22
C ILE A 68 -2.54 -15.68 4.29
N ASP A 69 -1.77 -16.64 4.78
CA ASP A 69 -2.34 -17.91 5.22
C ASP A 69 -3.27 -17.72 6.44
N ARG A 70 -4.24 -18.63 6.59
CA ARG A 70 -5.17 -18.60 7.72
C ARG A 70 -4.38 -18.71 9.03
N VAL A 71 -4.57 -17.74 9.91
CA VAL A 71 -3.98 -17.73 11.25
C VAL A 71 -5.03 -18.15 12.28
N ALA A 72 -4.63 -18.69 13.43
CA ALA A 72 -5.56 -19.24 14.43
C ALA A 72 -6.66 -18.26 14.88
N ALA A 73 -6.33 -16.96 14.99
CA ALA A 73 -7.29 -15.93 15.34
C ALA A 73 -8.38 -15.71 14.26
N ASP A 74 -8.15 -16.15 13.01
CA ASP A 74 -9.10 -16.26 11.89
C ASP A 74 -9.87 -14.97 11.55
N ARG A 75 -11.06 -14.80 12.13
CA ARG A 75 -12.03 -13.73 11.82
C ARG A 75 -11.44 -12.32 11.71
N PRO A 76 -10.54 -11.84 12.61
CA PRO A 76 -9.98 -10.51 12.50
C PRO A 76 -9.15 -10.30 11.23
N TYR A 77 -8.55 -11.37 10.68
CA TYR A 77 -7.75 -11.28 9.47
C TYR A 77 -8.58 -11.50 8.20
N TYR A 78 -9.81 -11.98 8.32
CA TYR A 78 -10.69 -12.22 7.19
C TYR A 78 -11.29 -10.91 6.66
N SER A 79 -11.03 -10.61 5.39
CA SER A 79 -11.65 -9.50 4.68
C SER A 79 -12.92 -9.97 3.98
N GLY A 80 -14.09 -9.50 4.42
CA GLY A 80 -15.36 -9.80 3.76
C GLY A 80 -15.41 -9.32 2.30
N LYS A 81 -14.83 -8.13 2.02
CA LYS A 81 -14.73 -7.54 0.66
C LYS A 81 -13.96 -8.45 -0.30
N HIS A 82 -12.87 -9.04 0.16
CA HIS A 82 -11.96 -9.83 -0.69
C HIS A 82 -12.11 -11.35 -0.52
N ARG A 83 -13.02 -11.79 0.38
CA ARG A 83 -13.28 -13.18 0.78
C ARG A 83 -12.00 -13.98 1.10
N ARG A 84 -11.02 -13.34 1.72
CA ARG A 84 -9.71 -13.96 2.03
C ARG A 84 -9.09 -13.36 3.29
N HIS A 85 -8.17 -14.11 3.89
CA HIS A 85 -7.33 -13.61 4.98
C HIS A 85 -6.25 -12.67 4.42
N GLY A 86 -6.02 -11.56 5.11
CA GLY A 86 -4.99 -10.62 4.71
C GLY A 86 -4.66 -9.56 5.73
N MET A 87 -3.67 -8.74 5.37
CA MET A 87 -3.31 -7.50 6.05
C MET A 87 -3.70 -6.31 5.16
N ASN A 88 -4.42 -5.36 5.73
CA ASN A 88 -4.78 -4.12 5.06
C ASN A 88 -3.63 -3.11 5.21
N LEU A 89 -3.16 -2.58 4.07
CA LEU A 89 -2.22 -1.47 3.96
C LEU A 89 -2.90 -0.28 3.28
N GLN A 90 -2.59 0.92 3.74
CA GLN A 90 -3.02 2.17 3.13
C GLN A 90 -1.87 2.72 2.29
N VAL A 91 -2.20 3.24 1.11
CA VAL A 91 -1.25 3.70 0.10
C VAL A 91 -1.64 5.10 -0.33
N ILE A 92 -0.63 5.96 -0.47
CA ILE A 92 -0.76 7.28 -1.09
C ILE A 92 0.10 7.29 -2.35
N ALA A 93 -0.47 7.73 -3.46
CA ALA A 93 0.19 7.83 -4.74
C ALA A 93 0.00 9.20 -5.39
N ALA A 94 0.93 9.56 -6.27
CA ALA A 94 0.83 10.75 -7.10
C ALA A 94 -0.03 10.50 -8.36
N PRO A 95 -0.43 11.57 -9.08
CA PRO A 95 -1.22 11.46 -10.32
C PRO A 95 -0.59 10.62 -11.43
N ASP A 96 0.73 10.48 -11.45
CA ASP A 96 1.44 9.64 -12.42
C ASP A 96 1.40 8.14 -12.04
N GLY A 97 0.95 7.81 -10.83
CA GLY A 97 0.90 6.47 -10.28
C GLY A 97 2.16 6.05 -9.53
N SER A 98 3.07 6.98 -9.25
CA SER A 98 4.20 6.74 -8.34
C SER A 98 3.71 6.59 -6.90
N LEU A 99 4.26 5.60 -6.20
CA LEU A 99 3.99 5.38 -4.78
C LEU A 99 4.71 6.46 -3.96
N LEU A 100 3.97 7.21 -3.15
CA LEU A 100 4.52 8.26 -2.27
C LEU A 100 4.67 7.78 -0.83
N TRP A 101 3.77 6.91 -0.37
CA TRP A 101 3.78 6.40 0.98
C TRP A 101 2.97 5.11 1.12
N VAL A 102 3.37 4.25 2.07
CA VAL A 102 2.65 3.04 2.47
C VAL A 102 2.62 2.89 4.00
N SER A 103 1.47 2.48 4.53
CA SER A 103 1.25 2.34 5.97
C SER A 103 1.90 1.09 6.57
N GLY A 104 1.86 1.00 7.91
CA GLY A 104 2.00 -0.28 8.60
C GLY A 104 0.78 -1.18 8.38
N PRO A 105 0.85 -2.46 8.79
CA PRO A 105 -0.21 -3.41 8.53
C PRO A 105 -1.31 -3.38 9.59
N LEU A 106 -2.55 -3.40 9.13
CA LEU A 106 -3.73 -3.64 9.95
C LEU A 106 -4.39 -4.96 9.55
N ARG A 107 -5.23 -5.50 10.42
CA ARG A 107 -5.93 -6.76 10.18
C ARG A 107 -6.90 -6.60 9.00
N GLY A 108 -7.06 -7.64 8.18
CA GLY A 108 -7.85 -7.60 6.93
C GLY A 108 -9.35 -7.30 7.09
N SER A 109 -9.90 -7.45 8.30
CA SER A 109 -11.29 -7.07 8.59
C SER A 109 -11.48 -5.56 8.79
N VAL A 110 -10.40 -4.80 9.00
CA VAL A 110 -10.47 -3.36 9.24
C VAL A 110 -10.84 -2.65 7.94
N HIS A 111 -11.95 -1.90 7.98
CA HIS A 111 -12.43 -1.10 6.86
C HIS A 111 -11.43 0.00 6.49
N ASP A 112 -11.32 0.33 5.19
CA ASP A 112 -10.30 1.25 4.68
C ASP A 112 -10.36 2.64 5.32
N LEU A 113 -11.56 3.22 5.48
CA LEU A 113 -11.73 4.47 6.23
C LEU A 113 -11.23 4.39 7.68
N ALA A 114 -11.50 3.29 8.38
CA ALA A 114 -11.05 3.10 9.75
C ALA A 114 -9.52 2.98 9.80
N ALA A 115 -8.93 2.22 8.86
CA ALA A 115 -7.49 2.11 8.71
C ALA A 115 -6.82 3.46 8.46
N ALA A 116 -7.34 4.26 7.54
CA ALA A 116 -6.82 5.61 7.27
C ALA A 116 -6.93 6.54 8.48
N ARG A 117 -7.99 6.42 9.29
CA ARG A 117 -8.12 7.18 10.55
C ARG A 117 -7.11 6.71 11.62
N ILE A 118 -6.95 5.40 11.81
CA ILE A 118 -5.97 4.82 12.75
C ILE A 118 -4.55 5.30 12.42
N TRP A 119 -4.19 5.32 11.14
CA TRP A 119 -2.88 5.80 10.69
C TRP A 119 -2.76 7.33 10.61
N GLY A 120 -3.82 8.08 10.95
CA GLY A 120 -3.83 9.54 10.88
C GLY A 120 -3.77 10.12 9.46
N VAL A 121 -3.96 9.29 8.43
CA VAL A 121 -3.84 9.65 7.01
C VAL A 121 -4.85 10.72 6.62
N VAL A 122 -6.09 10.57 7.07
CA VAL A 122 -7.17 11.53 6.77
C VAL A 122 -6.82 12.94 7.23
N ARG A 123 -6.34 13.07 8.47
CA ARG A 123 -5.94 14.36 9.07
C ARG A 123 -4.70 14.93 8.37
N ALA A 124 -3.71 14.08 8.10
CA ALA A 124 -2.48 14.52 7.43
C ALA A 124 -2.76 15.03 6.01
N LEU A 125 -3.65 14.37 5.27
CA LEU A 125 -4.10 14.81 3.95
C LEU A 125 -4.89 16.11 4.00
N ALA A 126 -5.70 16.35 5.04
CA ALA A 126 -6.41 17.62 5.18
C ALA A 126 -5.44 18.80 5.30
N ALA A 127 -4.33 18.59 6.01
CA ALA A 127 -3.32 19.63 6.25
C ALA A 127 -2.51 20.01 4.99
N THR A 128 -2.58 19.23 3.90
CA THR A 128 -1.87 19.58 2.66
C THR A 128 -2.61 20.62 1.82
N GLY A 129 -3.93 20.78 2.03
CA GLY A 129 -4.79 21.59 1.17
C GLY A 129 -5.02 21.01 -0.24
N LEU A 130 -4.44 19.84 -0.56
CA LEU A 130 -4.60 19.21 -1.86
C LEU A 130 -5.89 18.38 -1.91
N PRO A 131 -6.61 18.37 -3.05
CA PRO A 131 -7.70 17.42 -3.25
C PRO A 131 -7.15 15.99 -3.29
N VAL A 132 -7.90 15.05 -2.72
CA VAL A 132 -7.54 13.63 -2.67
C VAL A 132 -8.64 12.81 -3.34
N LEU A 133 -8.28 11.95 -4.28
CA LEU A 133 -9.22 11.01 -4.88
C LEU A 133 -9.12 9.64 -4.20
N ALA A 134 -10.25 9.17 -3.67
CA ALA A 134 -10.35 7.92 -2.94
C ALA A 134 -11.49 7.05 -3.49
N ASP A 135 -11.42 5.73 -3.25
CA ASP A 135 -12.55 4.86 -3.58
C ASP A 135 -13.74 5.10 -2.63
N LYS A 136 -14.85 4.41 -2.88
CA LYS A 136 -16.06 4.55 -2.05
C LYS A 136 -15.87 4.07 -0.60
N ALA A 137 -14.86 3.25 -0.30
CA ALA A 137 -14.57 2.80 1.05
C ALA A 137 -14.03 3.93 1.95
N TYR A 138 -13.73 5.10 1.39
CA TYR A 138 -13.35 6.32 2.11
C TYR A 138 -14.47 7.35 2.22
N GLN A 139 -15.71 6.99 1.86
CA GLN A 139 -16.84 7.91 2.00
C GLN A 139 -16.98 8.37 3.47
N GLY A 140 -17.08 9.69 3.69
CA GLY A 140 -17.11 10.27 5.03
C GLY A 140 -15.73 10.54 5.65
N ALA A 141 -14.66 10.50 4.85
CA ALA A 141 -13.32 10.89 5.29
C ALA A 141 -13.11 12.40 5.39
N GLY A 142 -14.01 13.22 4.85
CA GLY A 142 -13.94 14.69 4.89
C GLY A 142 -14.07 15.31 3.50
N PRO A 143 -14.24 16.63 3.41
CA PRO A 143 -14.54 17.32 2.15
C PRO A 143 -13.36 17.33 1.16
N HIS A 144 -12.12 17.21 1.66
CA HIS A 144 -10.90 17.13 0.85
C HIS A 144 -10.69 15.76 0.18
N ILE A 145 -11.41 14.72 0.65
CA ILE A 145 -11.37 13.38 0.08
C ILE A 145 -12.60 13.18 -0.80
N LEU A 146 -12.38 13.33 -2.10
CA LEU A 146 -13.39 13.13 -3.13
C LEU A 146 -13.58 11.63 -3.35
N THR A 147 -14.83 11.18 -3.36
CA THR A 147 -15.22 9.79 -3.64
C THR A 147 -16.34 9.75 -4.68
N PRO A 148 -16.48 8.68 -5.46
CA PRO A 148 -17.54 8.57 -6.47
C PRO A 148 -18.96 8.63 -5.87
N TYR A 149 -19.90 9.28 -6.56
CA TYR A 149 -21.33 9.31 -6.18
C TYR A 149 -21.96 7.90 -6.15
N LYS A 150 -22.81 7.64 -5.15
CA LYS A 150 -23.51 6.36 -4.90
C LYS A 150 -24.93 6.35 -5.50
N GLY A 151 -25.46 5.16 -5.80
CA GLY A 151 -26.83 4.95 -6.30
C GLY A 151 -26.90 4.19 -7.64
N ARG A 152 -27.97 3.42 -7.85
CA ARG A 152 -28.50 3.06 -9.19
C ARG A 152 -29.31 4.28 -9.67
N ASP A 153 -29.26 4.59 -10.96
CA ASP A 153 -30.04 5.71 -11.57
C ASP A 153 -29.56 7.12 -11.26
N LYS A 154 -28.23 7.31 -11.31
CA LYS A 154 -27.61 8.63 -11.19
C LYS A 154 -27.93 9.51 -12.41
N PRO A 155 -28.21 10.81 -12.23
CA PRO A 155 -28.27 11.76 -13.33
C PRO A 155 -26.97 11.76 -14.14
N GLU A 156 -27.06 12.09 -15.44
CA GLU A 156 -25.90 12.05 -16.33
C GLU A 156 -24.70 12.86 -15.79
N PRO A 157 -24.86 14.09 -15.28
CA PRO A 157 -23.73 14.83 -14.70
C PRO A 157 -22.96 14.08 -13.60
N GLN A 158 -23.65 13.28 -12.78
CA GLN A 158 -22.99 12.46 -11.75
C GLN A 158 -22.31 11.23 -12.34
N LYS A 159 -22.82 10.68 -13.45
CA LYS A 159 -22.12 9.60 -14.17
C LYS A 159 -20.85 10.15 -14.81
N ASP A 160 -20.91 11.32 -15.45
CA ASP A 160 -19.75 12.02 -16.02
C ASP A 160 -18.68 12.28 -14.96
N ALA A 161 -19.07 12.83 -13.81
CA ALA A 161 -18.15 13.04 -12.68
C ALA A 161 -17.51 11.72 -12.21
N ASN A 162 -18.27 10.61 -12.17
CA ASN A 162 -17.71 9.30 -11.80
C ASN A 162 -16.76 8.75 -12.88
N ARG A 163 -17.03 8.98 -14.17
CA ARG A 163 -16.13 8.60 -15.27
C ARG A 163 -14.83 9.38 -15.19
N ALA A 164 -14.89 10.69 -14.98
CA ALA A 164 -13.72 11.54 -14.77
C ALA A 164 -12.93 11.10 -13.53
N HIS A 165 -13.61 10.86 -12.41
CA HIS A 165 -13.01 10.35 -11.18
C HIS A 165 -12.26 9.03 -11.43
N ALA A 166 -12.89 8.06 -12.09
CA ALA A 166 -12.26 6.77 -12.40
C ALA A 166 -11.02 6.94 -13.28
N ARG A 167 -11.07 7.82 -14.30
CA ARG A 167 -9.92 8.12 -15.16
C ARG A 167 -8.76 8.72 -14.38
N LEU A 168 -9.01 9.68 -13.49
CA LEU A 168 -7.98 10.32 -12.66
C LEU A 168 -7.42 9.39 -11.58
N ARG A 169 -8.19 8.38 -11.14
CA ARG A 169 -7.77 7.34 -10.19
C ARG A 169 -6.98 6.20 -10.80
N GLY A 170 -7.14 5.91 -12.09
CA GLY A 170 -6.45 4.81 -12.78
C GLY A 170 -4.94 4.73 -12.49
N PRO A 171 -4.19 5.85 -12.44
CA PRO A 171 -2.79 5.84 -12.02
C PRO A 171 -2.53 5.31 -10.60
N GLY A 172 -3.42 5.55 -9.64
CA GLY A 172 -3.28 5.06 -8.26
C GLY A 172 -3.47 3.55 -8.16
N GLU A 173 -4.33 2.99 -9.00
CA GLU A 173 -4.46 1.54 -9.15
C GLU A 173 -3.15 0.93 -9.67
N ARG A 174 -2.42 1.65 -10.54
CA ARG A 174 -1.08 1.23 -10.98
C ARG A 174 -0.07 1.22 -9.84
N ALA A 175 -0.11 2.17 -8.90
CA ALA A 175 0.78 2.14 -7.73
C ALA A 175 0.59 0.86 -6.91
N ASN A 176 -0.67 0.47 -6.69
CA ASN A 176 -1.02 -0.78 -6.02
C ASN A 176 -0.62 -2.03 -6.83
N ALA A 177 -0.79 -1.99 -8.15
CA ALA A 177 -0.32 -3.06 -9.03
C ALA A 177 1.20 -3.21 -9.01
N GLN A 178 1.95 -2.10 -9.00
CA GLN A 178 3.41 -2.10 -8.88
C GLN A 178 3.85 -2.71 -7.56
N LEU A 179 3.22 -2.36 -6.43
CA LEU A 179 3.48 -3.05 -5.16
C LEU A 179 3.21 -4.56 -5.26
N LYS A 180 2.10 -4.98 -5.88
CA LYS A 180 1.74 -6.40 -6.05
C LYS A 180 2.56 -7.14 -7.10
N SER A 181 3.35 -6.43 -7.91
CA SER A 181 4.31 -7.05 -8.82
C SER A 181 5.41 -7.80 -8.05
N TRP A 182 5.74 -7.34 -6.84
CA TRP A 182 6.62 -8.01 -5.90
C TRP A 182 5.92 -9.24 -5.32
N ARG A 183 6.37 -10.44 -5.72
CA ARG A 183 5.63 -11.69 -5.46
C ARG A 183 5.47 -11.96 -3.97
N ILE A 184 6.36 -11.46 -3.11
CA ILE A 184 6.22 -11.59 -1.65
C ILE A 184 4.89 -10.98 -1.13
N LEU A 185 4.37 -9.93 -1.77
CA LEU A 185 3.13 -9.26 -1.36
C LEU A 185 1.86 -9.89 -1.98
N ARG A 186 1.98 -10.91 -2.85
CA ARG A 186 0.80 -11.61 -3.39
C ARG A 186 0.16 -12.51 -2.33
N LYS A 187 1.00 -13.21 -1.58
CA LYS A 187 0.62 -14.05 -0.45
C LYS A 187 1.80 -14.18 0.52
N LEU A 188 1.65 -13.67 1.73
CA LEU A 188 2.68 -13.78 2.76
C LEU A 188 2.64 -15.16 3.40
N ARG A 189 3.82 -15.79 3.44
CA ARG A 189 4.11 -17.07 4.11
C ARG A 189 4.97 -16.86 5.36
N CYS A 190 5.00 -15.64 5.87
CA CYS A 190 5.72 -15.24 7.08
C CYS A 190 4.76 -14.56 8.06
N CYS A 191 5.26 -14.15 9.22
CA CYS A 191 4.47 -13.39 10.19
C CYS A 191 3.70 -12.22 9.52
N PRO A 192 2.36 -12.17 9.62
CA PRO A 192 1.53 -11.15 8.96
C PRO A 192 1.91 -9.71 9.32
N HIS A 193 2.37 -9.48 10.55
CA HIS A 193 2.82 -8.16 11.01
C HIS A 193 4.03 -7.61 10.25
N ARG A 194 4.71 -8.44 9.46
CA ARG A 194 5.81 -8.00 8.59
C ARG A 194 5.34 -7.34 7.29
N ALA A 195 4.07 -7.47 6.92
CA ALA A 195 3.53 -6.96 5.66
C ALA A 195 3.90 -5.48 5.41
N GLY A 196 3.73 -4.63 6.42
CA GLY A 196 4.08 -3.21 6.29
C GLY A 196 5.58 -2.95 6.19
N ARG A 197 6.44 -3.73 6.87
CA ARG A 197 7.90 -3.58 6.72
C ARG A 197 8.36 -4.00 5.33
N LEU A 198 7.84 -5.12 4.82
CA LEU A 198 8.12 -5.59 3.47
C LEU A 198 7.67 -4.55 2.43
N ALA A 199 6.46 -4.01 2.57
CA ALA A 199 5.96 -2.97 1.67
C ALA A 199 6.80 -1.68 1.73
N LYS A 200 7.24 -1.25 2.92
CA LYS A 200 8.14 -0.10 3.09
C LYS A 200 9.51 -0.35 2.47
N ALA A 201 10.09 -1.52 2.69
CA ALA A 201 11.38 -1.89 2.08
C ALA A 201 11.29 -1.89 0.54
N ILE A 202 10.20 -2.44 -0.01
CA ILE A 202 9.90 -2.39 -1.45
C ILE A 202 9.77 -0.94 -1.93
N HIS A 203 9.05 -0.10 -1.20
CA HIS A 203 8.89 1.31 -1.55
C HIS A 203 10.23 2.04 -1.60
N THR A 204 11.13 1.82 -0.63
CA THR A 204 12.50 2.36 -0.65
C THR A 204 13.26 1.93 -1.91
N LEU A 205 13.15 0.66 -2.32
CA LEU A 205 13.80 0.15 -3.52
C LEU A 205 13.23 0.79 -4.79
N GLN A 206 11.90 0.95 -4.88
CA GLN A 206 11.25 1.62 -6.02
C GLN A 206 11.71 3.08 -6.17
N LEU A 207 11.84 3.82 -5.06
CA LEU A 207 12.34 5.20 -5.10
C LEU A 207 13.78 5.27 -5.65
N ARG A 208 14.62 4.29 -5.31
CA ARG A 208 16.00 4.21 -5.82
C ARG A 208 16.03 3.84 -7.31
N GLU A 209 15.17 2.92 -7.76
CA GLU A 209 15.08 2.54 -9.18
C GLU A 209 14.61 3.72 -10.06
N THR A 210 13.70 4.57 -9.57
CA THR A 210 13.25 5.77 -10.29
C THR A 210 14.30 6.88 -10.31
N ALA A 211 15.07 7.06 -9.23
CA ALA A 211 16.11 8.10 -9.15
C ALA A 211 17.34 7.82 -10.02
N SER A 212 17.54 6.56 -10.45
CA SER A 212 18.65 6.16 -11.32
C SER A 212 18.29 6.19 -12.82
N ARG A 213 17.11 6.70 -13.18
CA ARG A 213 16.66 6.92 -14.56
C ARG A 213 16.62 8.41 -14.85
#